data_AF-A0A3A5UW49-F1
#
_entry.id   AF-A0A3A5UW49-F1
#
_cell.length_a   1.000
_cell.length_b   1.000
_cell.length_c   1.000
_cell.angle_alpha   90.00
_cell.angle_beta   90.00
_cell.angle_gamma   90.00
#
_symmetry.space_group_name_H-M   'P 1'
#
loop_
_entity.id
_entity.type
_entity.pdbx_description
1 polymer ?
#
loop_
_entity_poly.entity_id
_entity_poly.type
_entity_poly.pdbx_seq_one_letter_code
_entity_poly.pdbx_strand_id
1 'polypeptide(L)' 'ANPSFLKTGDACLIRFQPTKPLAIEQMDTFPELSRFAIRDMGKTVAAGVCLKIEKK' A
#
# COMPACT_ATOMS: atom_id res chain seq x y z
N ALA A 1 -2.49 17.88 -4.49
CA ALA A 1 -3.12 18.18 -3.19
C ALA A 1 -2.65 17.18 -2.17
N ASN A 2 -2.51 17.56 -0.90
CA ASN A 2 -2.21 16.64 0.20
C ASN A 2 -3.43 16.61 1.14
N PRO A 3 -4.48 15.83 0.79
CA PRO A 3 -5.72 15.83 1.55
C PRO A 3 -5.49 15.24 2.94
N SER A 4 -6.23 15.72 3.93
CA SER A 4 -6.14 15.24 5.32
C SER A 4 -6.78 13.85 5.50
N PHE A 5 -7.67 13.43 4.61
CA PHE A 5 -8.32 12.13 4.63
C PHE A 5 -8.74 11.69 3.23
N LEU A 6 -9.05 10.40 3.09
CA LEU A 6 -9.51 9.76 1.85
C LEU A 6 -10.94 9.25 2.04
N LYS A 7 -11.72 9.23 0.96
CA LYS A 7 -13.08 8.68 0.93
C LYS A 7 -13.15 7.48 -0.01
N THR A 8 -14.25 6.73 0.07
CA THR A 8 -14.53 5.64 -0.86
C THR A 8 -14.55 6.17 -2.30
N GLY A 9 -13.77 5.53 -3.18
CA GLY A 9 -13.62 5.91 -4.58
C GLY A 9 -12.34 6.70 -4.88
N ASP A 10 -11.66 7.22 -3.86
CA ASP A 10 -10.41 7.96 -4.06
C ASP A 10 -9.24 7.02 -4.36
N ALA A 11 -8.39 7.44 -5.30
CA ALA A 11 -7.08 6.84 -5.54
C ALA A 11 -5.98 7.80 -5.06
N CYS A 12 -4.93 7.27 -4.44
CA CYS A 12 -3.89 8.09 -3.83
C CYS A 12 -2.53 7.39 -3.83
N LEU A 13 -1.47 8.20 -3.72
CA LEU A 13 -0.13 7.75 -3.40
C LEU A 13 0.11 7.96 -1.91
N ILE A 14 0.46 6.89 -1.19
CA ILE A 14 0.61 6.90 0.27
C ILE A 14 1.88 6.18 0.69
N ARG A 15 2.46 6.63 1.81
CA ARG A 15 3.61 6.00 2.46
C ARG A 15 3.13 5.16 3.64
N PHE A 16 3.50 3.88 3.64
CA PHE A 16 3.24 2.98 4.75
C PHE A 16 4.52 2.69 5.54
N GLN A 17 4.37 2.52 6.86
CA GLN A 17 5.38 1.93 7.70
C GLN A 17 4.80 0.61 8.25
N PRO A 18 5.35 -0.55 7.87
CA PRO A 18 4.90 -1.82 8.44
C PRO A 18 5.27 -1.89 9.93
N THR A 19 4.39 -2.50 10.73
CA THR A 19 4.58 -2.67 12.19
C THR A 19 5.43 -3.88 12.54
N LYS A 20 5.61 -4.81 11.60
CA LYS A 20 6.45 -6.00 11.68
C LYS A 20 7.28 -6.10 10.39
N PRO A 21 8.38 -6.87 10.37
CA PRO A 21 9.09 -7.15 9.13
C PRO A 21 8.13 -7.73 8.07
N LEU A 22 8.08 -7.08 6.91
CA LEU A 22 7.21 -7.42 5.80
C LEU A 22 8.07 -7.58 4.56
N ALA A 23 7.99 -8.73 3.90
CA ALA A 23 8.57 -8.93 2.58
C ALA A 23 7.61 -8.35 1.52
N ILE A 24 8.10 -7.41 0.73
CA ILE A 24 7.37 -6.75 -0.36
C ILE A 24 8.39 -6.28 -1.39
N GLU A 25 7.99 -6.25 -2.66
CA GLU A 25 8.86 -5.81 -3.78
C GLU A 25 8.21 -4.67 -4.56
N GLN A 26 9.03 -3.90 -5.27
CA GLN A 26 8.52 -2.88 -6.20
C GLN A 26 7.86 -3.53 -7.43
N MET A 27 6.83 -2.88 -7.97
CA MET A 27 6.08 -3.35 -9.14
C MET A 27 6.97 -3.68 -10.34
N ASP A 28 7.98 -2.86 -10.60
CA ASP A 28 8.88 -3.02 -11.75
C ASP A 28 9.89 -4.17 -11.56
N THR A 29 10.13 -4.59 -10.31
CA THR A 29 11.10 -5.64 -9.96
C THR A 29 10.45 -7.01 -9.87
N PHE A 30 9.33 -7.11 -9.15
CA PHE A 30 8.61 -8.38 -8.95
C PHE A 30 7.10 -8.10 -8.80
N PRO A 31 6.35 -8.05 -9.92
CA PRO A 31 4.95 -7.63 -9.93
C PRO A 31 4.05 -8.42 -8.97
N GLU A 32 4.30 -9.71 -8.79
CA GLU A 32 3.50 -10.61 -7.97
C GLU A 32 3.60 -10.32 -6.47
N LEU A 33 4.75 -9.83 -6.00
CA LEU A 33 4.99 -9.45 -4.60
C LEU A 33 4.69 -7.97 -4.34
N SER A 34 4.39 -7.19 -5.38
CA SER A 34 4.07 -5.76 -5.25
C SER A 34 2.62 -5.49 -4.87
N ARG A 35 1.71 -6.44 -5.17
CA ARG A 35 0.26 -6.29 -4.97
C ARG A 35 -0.14 -6.65 -3.54
N PHE A 36 -0.95 -5.82 -2.91
CA PHE A 36 -1.44 -6.05 -1.55
C PHE A 36 -2.88 -5.59 -1.36
N ALA A 37 -3.55 -6.17 -0.36
CA ALA A 37 -4.87 -5.77 0.10
C ALA A 37 -4.77 -5.16 1.51
N ILE A 38 -5.51 -4.08 1.74
CA ILE A 38 -5.65 -3.45 3.06
C ILE A 38 -6.95 -3.97 3.66
N ARG A 39 -6.86 -4.52 4.87
CA ARG A 39 -7.99 -5.12 5.57
C ARG A 39 -8.20 -4.47 6.93
N ASP A 40 -9.46 -4.23 7.27
CA ASP A 40 -9.90 -3.81 8.60
C ASP A 40 -11.08 -4.67 9.03
N MET A 41 -11.00 -5.22 10.25
CA MET A 41 -11.99 -6.16 10.83
C MET A 41 -12.52 -7.23 9.84
N GLY A 42 -11.63 -7.84 9.05
CA GLY A 42 -11.96 -8.91 8.11
C GLY A 42 -12.48 -8.46 6.74
N LYS A 43 -12.77 -7.16 6.54
CA LYS A 43 -13.20 -6.61 5.25
C LYS A 43 -12.01 -5.99 4.51
N THR A 44 -11.98 -6.12 3.18
CA THR A 44 -11.02 -5.41 2.34
C THR A 44 -11.50 -3.98 2.17
N VAL A 45 -10.71 -3.01 2.62
CA VAL A 45 -11.04 -1.57 2.55
C VAL A 45 -10.32 -0.86 1.42
N ALA A 46 -9.19 -1.39 0.95
CA ALA A 46 -8.47 -0.91 -0.22
C ALA A 46 -7.56 -2.00 -0.80
N ALA A 47 -7.04 -1.77 -2.01
CA ALA A 47 -6.02 -2.58 -2.65
C ALA A 47 -4.98 -1.65 -3.30
N GLY A 48 -3.75 -2.13 -3.44
CA GLY A 48 -2.66 -1.30 -3.96
C GLY A 48 -1.50 -2.09 -4.53
N VAL A 49 -0.58 -1.34 -5.13
CA VAL A 49 0.71 -1.80 -5.66
C VAL A 49 1.84 -1.02 -5.01
N CYS A 50 2.95 -1.68 -4.72
CA CYS A 50 4.14 -1.04 -4.18
C CYS A 50 4.95 -0.39 -5.30
N LEU A 51 5.08 0.94 -5.26
CA LEU A 51 5.84 1.70 -6.25
C LEU A 51 7.28 1.96 -5.78
N LYS A 52 7.49 2.22 -4.49
CA LYS A 52 8.79 2.57 -3.92
C LYS A 52 8.98 1.97 -2.53
N ILE A 53 10.16 1.40 -2.31
CA ILE A 53 10.62 0.94 -1.00
C ILE A 53 11.71 1.89 -0.52
N GLU A 54 11.49 2.51 0.65
CA GLU A 54 12.49 3.35 1.31
C GLU A 54 13.10 2.54 2.45
N LYS A 55 14.42 2.31 2.40
CA LYS A 55 15.15 1.73 3.54
C LYS A 55 15.32 2.82 4.59
N LYS A 56 15.01 2.49 5.85
CA LYS A 56 15.40 3.32 6.99
C LYS A 56 16.90 3.19 7.23
#